data_AF-A0A5R1Z1K6-F1
#
_entry.id   AF-A0A5R1Z1K6-F1
#
_cell.length_a   1.000
_cell.length_b   1.000
_cell.length_c   1.000
_cell.angle_alpha   90.00
_cell.angle_beta   90.00
_cell.angle_gamma   90.00
#
_symmetry.space_group_name_H-M   'P 1'
#
loop_
_entity.id
_entity.type
_entity.pdbx_description
1 polymer ?
#
loop_
_entity_poly.entity_id
_entity_poly.type
_entity_poly.pdbx_seq_one_letter_code
_entity_poly.pdbx_strand_id
1 'polypeptide(L)'
;GICHAIEAHSFSAKIAPTTPEAKIVQDADRLEALGAIGLARVFAVSGALGVALFDADDPFADRRPLNDKQFALDHFQTKLLKLPLTMQTERGKYLAQRNADFLVSYMAKLSAELKGDYETRDEAVIQMFATHQ
;
A
#
# COMPACT_ATOMS: atom_id res chain seq x y z
N GLY A 1 -21.69 19.10 0.20
CA GLY A 1 -21.83 17.64 0.14
C GLY A 1 -21.00 17.08 -1.00
N ILE A 2 -21.53 17.08 -2.22
CA ILE A 2 -20.93 16.40 -3.38
C ILE A 2 -19.60 17.05 -3.84
N CYS A 3 -19.54 18.38 -4.01
CA CYS A 3 -18.30 19.05 -4.45
C CYS A 3 -17.14 18.79 -3.49
N HIS A 4 -17.41 18.79 -2.18
CA HIS A 4 -16.40 18.53 -1.16
C HIS A 4 -15.88 17.08 -1.17
N ALA A 5 -16.73 16.10 -1.51
CA ALA A 5 -16.29 14.71 -1.67
C ALA A 5 -15.34 14.55 -2.87
N ILE A 6 -15.61 15.26 -3.97
CA ILE A 6 -14.74 15.27 -5.16
C ILE A 6 -13.40 15.95 -4.87
N GLU A 7 -13.37 17.01 -4.07
CA GLU A 7 -12.12 17.69 -3.73
C GLU A 7 -11.27 16.90 -2.71
N ALA A 8 -11.92 16.28 -1.72
CA ALA A 8 -11.23 15.66 -0.57
C ALA A 8 -10.85 14.19 -0.76
N HIS A 9 -11.33 13.47 -1.78
CA HIS A 9 -11.05 12.03 -1.90
C HIS A 9 -9.57 11.71 -2.15
N SER A 10 -8.87 12.53 -2.94
CA SER A 10 -7.49 12.26 -3.34
C SER A 10 -6.49 12.38 -2.18
N PHE A 11 -5.69 11.33 -1.98
CA PHE A 11 -4.58 11.33 -1.02
C PHE A 11 -3.57 12.47 -1.28
N SER A 12 -3.35 12.83 -2.55
CA SER A 12 -2.36 13.84 -2.93
C SER A 12 -2.86 15.28 -2.73
N ALA A 13 -4.18 15.48 -2.72
CA ALA A 13 -4.78 16.82 -2.55
C ALA A 13 -4.64 17.36 -1.12
N LYS A 14 -4.42 16.49 -0.12
CA LYS A 14 -4.28 16.84 1.30
C LYS A 14 -5.44 17.67 1.86
N ILE A 15 -6.63 17.55 1.28
CA ILE A 15 -7.85 18.20 1.77
C ILE A 15 -8.52 17.25 2.77
N ALA A 16 -8.81 17.76 3.98
CA ALA A 16 -9.40 16.95 5.04
C ALA A 16 -10.92 16.76 4.81
N PRO A 17 -11.45 15.51 4.82
CA PRO A 17 -12.87 15.27 4.67
C PRO A 17 -13.63 15.65 5.96
N THR A 18 -14.51 16.65 5.88
CA THR A 18 -15.29 17.18 7.01
C THR A 18 -16.70 16.59 7.08
N THR A 19 -17.30 16.19 5.94
CA THR A 19 -18.65 15.59 5.91
C THR A 19 -18.61 14.06 5.95
N PRO A 20 -19.66 13.39 6.45
CA PRO A 20 -19.75 11.93 6.43
C PRO A 20 -19.59 11.33 5.03
N GLU A 21 -20.21 11.93 4.01
CA GLU A 21 -20.11 11.45 2.63
C GLU A 21 -18.69 11.58 2.08
N ALA A 22 -18.00 12.70 2.37
CA ALA A 22 -16.62 12.89 1.96
C ALA A 22 -15.66 11.90 2.63
N LYS A 23 -15.92 11.56 3.91
CA LYS A 23 -15.16 10.53 4.63
C LYS A 23 -15.35 9.14 4.02
N ILE A 24 -16.59 8.77 3.72
CA ILE A 24 -16.92 7.49 3.09
C ILE A 24 -16.30 7.38 1.70
N VAL A 25 -16.43 8.43 0.87
CA VAL A 25 -15.86 8.45 -0.48
C VAL A 25 -14.33 8.40 -0.44
N GLN A 26 -13.69 9.11 0.49
CA GLN A 26 -12.24 9.04 0.66
C GLN A 26 -11.77 7.63 1.07
N ASP A 27 -12.45 6.99 2.03
CA ASP A 27 -12.11 5.62 2.42
C ASP A 27 -12.29 4.64 1.27
N ALA A 28 -13.36 4.78 0.48
CA ALA A 28 -13.60 3.94 -0.70
C ALA A 28 -12.49 4.07 -1.75
N ASP A 29 -12.11 5.30 -2.11
CA ASP A 29 -11.00 5.57 -3.06
C ASP A 29 -9.68 4.97 -2.56
N ARG A 30 -9.36 5.14 -1.27
CA ARG A 30 -8.13 4.61 -0.68
C ARG A 30 -8.13 3.09 -0.60
N LEU A 31 -9.28 2.46 -0.41
CA LEU A 31 -9.40 1.00 -0.41
C LEU A 31 -9.03 0.40 -1.78
N GLU A 32 -9.30 1.08 -2.89
CA GLU A 32 -8.88 0.63 -4.23
C GLU A 32 -7.35 0.61 -4.40
N ALA A 33 -6.62 1.35 -3.58
CA ALA A 33 -5.16 1.32 -3.57
C ALA A 33 -4.56 0.11 -2.86
N LEU A 34 -5.37 -0.70 -2.19
CA LEU A 34 -4.95 -1.85 -1.39
C LEU A 34 -5.44 -3.17 -1.99
N GLY A 35 -4.99 -4.29 -1.42
CA GLY A 35 -5.42 -5.63 -1.82
C GLY A 35 -4.95 -6.01 -3.23
N ALA A 36 -5.63 -6.98 -3.84
CA ALA A 36 -5.23 -7.54 -5.13
C ALA A 36 -5.27 -6.50 -6.28
N ILE A 37 -6.29 -5.62 -6.29
CA ILE A 37 -6.42 -4.56 -7.30
C ILE A 37 -5.30 -3.53 -7.11
N GLY A 38 -5.06 -3.10 -5.87
CA GLY A 38 -3.97 -2.19 -5.54
C GLY A 38 -2.61 -2.73 -5.97
N LEU A 39 -2.34 -4.01 -5.66
CA LEU A 39 -1.12 -4.71 -6.08
C LEU A 39 -0.91 -4.67 -7.59
N ALA A 40 -1.93 -5.08 -8.37
CA ALA A 40 -1.85 -5.06 -9.83
C ALA A 40 -1.63 -3.64 -10.37
N ARG A 41 -2.32 -2.65 -9.79
CA ARG A 41 -2.22 -1.25 -10.22
C ARG A 41 -0.82 -0.68 -9.98
N VAL A 42 -0.18 -0.99 -8.85
CA VAL A 42 1.19 -0.52 -8.57
C VAL A 42 2.15 -0.97 -9.67
N PHE A 43 2.13 -2.26 -10.01
CA PHE A 43 3.05 -2.77 -11.02
C PHE A 43 2.70 -2.34 -12.45
N ALA A 44 1.42 -2.24 -12.79
CA ALA A 44 0.98 -1.74 -14.10
C ALA A 44 1.43 -0.28 -14.31
N VAL A 45 1.24 0.58 -13.31
CA VAL A 45 1.66 1.99 -13.38
C VAL A 45 3.18 2.10 -13.37
N SER A 46 3.87 1.34 -12.52
CA SER A 46 5.34 1.35 -12.45
C SER A 46 5.96 0.91 -13.77
N GLY A 47 5.43 -0.14 -14.39
CA GLY A 47 5.88 -0.60 -15.71
C GLY A 47 5.67 0.46 -16.80
N ALA A 48 4.52 1.14 -16.80
CA ALA A 48 4.25 2.23 -17.74
C ALA A 48 5.19 3.44 -17.54
N LEU A 49 5.67 3.66 -16.31
CA LEU A 49 6.60 4.73 -15.96
C LEU A 49 8.08 4.33 -16.09
N GLY A 50 8.39 3.08 -16.46
CA GLY A 50 9.76 2.58 -16.54
C GLY A 50 10.44 2.44 -15.17
N VAL A 51 9.66 2.30 -14.10
CA VAL A 51 10.14 2.14 -12.72
C VAL A 51 10.45 0.66 -12.50
N ALA A 52 11.60 0.36 -11.88
CA ALA A 52 11.99 -1.01 -11.57
C ALA A 52 11.06 -1.62 -10.51
N LEU A 53 10.90 -2.94 -10.49
CA LEU A 53 10.01 -3.60 -9.51
C LEU A 53 10.53 -3.40 -8.07
N PHE A 54 11.82 -3.64 -7.86
CA PHE A 54 12.52 -3.51 -6.59
C PHE A 54 14.02 -3.40 -6.85
N ASP A 55 14.78 -3.00 -5.84
CA ASP A 55 16.24 -3.04 -5.89
C ASP A 55 16.72 -4.49 -5.71
N ALA A 56 17.67 -4.93 -6.54
CA ALA A 56 18.10 -6.32 -6.57
C ALA A 56 18.91 -6.75 -5.33
N ASP A 57 19.64 -5.81 -4.72
CA ASP A 57 20.49 -6.06 -3.55
C ASP A 57 19.76 -5.73 -2.24
N ASP A 58 18.82 -4.79 -2.28
CA ASP A 58 18.03 -4.33 -1.13
C ASP A 58 16.53 -4.10 -1.48
N PRO A 59 15.74 -5.17 -1.71
CA PRO A 59 14.34 -5.07 -2.12
C PRO A 59 13.46 -4.28 -1.14
N PHE A 60 13.76 -4.35 0.15
CA PHE A 60 12.95 -3.73 1.21
C PHE A 60 13.53 -2.41 1.75
N ALA A 61 14.64 -1.93 1.17
CA ALA A 61 15.29 -0.67 1.54
C ALA A 61 15.78 -0.63 3.00
N ASP A 62 16.36 -1.73 3.49
CA ASP A 62 16.93 -1.82 4.85
C ASP A 62 18.18 -0.95 5.02
N ARG A 63 18.93 -0.72 3.93
CA ARG A 63 20.25 -0.06 3.92
C ARG A 63 20.26 1.23 3.10
N ARG A 64 19.11 1.62 2.53
CA ARG A 64 18.94 2.80 1.67
C ARG A 64 17.64 3.53 2.00
N PRO A 65 17.49 4.82 1.66
CA PRO A 65 16.18 5.46 1.73
C PRO A 65 15.19 4.86 0.72
N LEU A 66 13.90 4.87 1.09
CA LEU A 66 12.81 4.52 0.18
C LEU A 66 12.73 5.54 -0.98
N ASN A 67 12.61 5.03 -2.20
CA ASN A 67 12.46 5.81 -3.43
C ASN A 67 11.42 5.15 -4.36
N ASP A 68 10.14 5.50 -4.16
CA ASP A 68 9.03 4.95 -4.94
C ASP A 68 8.94 5.46 -6.39
N LYS A 69 9.82 6.39 -6.78
CA LYS A 69 10.02 6.78 -8.19
C LYS A 69 11.02 5.90 -8.91
N GLN A 70 11.82 5.13 -8.18
CA GLN A 70 12.83 4.24 -8.73
C GLN A 70 12.45 2.78 -8.58
N PHE A 71 11.79 2.43 -7.46
CA PHE A 71 11.40 1.06 -7.13
C PHE A 71 9.92 0.98 -6.74
N ALA A 72 9.16 0.15 -7.46
CA ALA A 72 7.73 -0.03 -7.24
C ALA A 72 7.42 -0.59 -5.84
N LEU A 73 8.24 -1.50 -5.34
CA LEU A 73 8.07 -2.14 -4.03
C LEU A 73 8.19 -1.14 -2.88
N ASP A 74 9.03 -0.11 -3.02
CA ASP A 74 9.15 0.96 -2.02
C ASP A 74 7.82 1.70 -1.82
N HIS A 75 6.97 1.78 -2.86
CA HIS A 75 5.65 2.44 -2.80
C HIS A 75 4.72 1.80 -1.76
N PHE A 76 4.91 0.51 -1.48
CA PHE A 76 4.13 -0.21 -0.48
C PHE A 76 4.39 0.42 0.89
N GLN A 77 5.65 0.65 1.24
CA GLN A 77 6.06 1.19 2.52
C GLN A 77 5.88 2.71 2.60
N THR A 78 6.16 3.45 1.52
CA THR A 78 6.03 4.91 1.53
C THR A 78 4.57 5.33 1.71
N LYS A 79 3.63 4.60 1.10
CA LYS A 79 2.23 4.98 1.03
C LYS A 79 1.25 3.88 1.45
N LEU A 80 1.23 2.74 0.77
CA LEU A 80 0.09 1.79 0.86
C LEU A 80 -0.11 1.26 2.28
N LEU A 81 0.96 0.79 2.93
CA LEU A 81 0.90 0.25 4.28
C LEU A 81 0.56 1.28 5.36
N LYS A 82 0.60 2.59 5.04
CA LYS A 82 0.17 3.67 5.94
C LYS A 82 -1.30 4.03 5.77
N LEU A 83 -1.94 3.62 4.68
CA LEU A 83 -3.34 3.96 4.39
C LEU A 83 -4.31 3.52 5.51
N PRO A 84 -4.22 2.31 6.10
CA PRO A 84 -5.12 1.90 7.18
C PRO A 84 -5.16 2.89 8.36
N LEU A 85 -4.02 3.48 8.72
CA LEU A 85 -3.92 4.46 9.83
C LEU A 85 -4.60 5.80 9.52
N THR A 86 -4.83 6.09 8.24
CA THR A 86 -5.38 7.36 7.77
C THR A 86 -6.85 7.29 7.39
N MET A 87 -7.47 6.10 7.48
CA MET A 87 -8.89 5.90 7.18
C MET A 87 -9.77 6.71 8.15
N GLN A 88 -10.90 7.19 7.63
CA GLN A 88 -11.81 8.10 8.33
C GLN A 88 -12.90 7.37 9.11
N THR A 89 -13.22 6.14 8.70
CA THR A 89 -14.28 5.32 9.30
C THR A 89 -13.70 4.04 9.90
N GLU A 90 -14.30 3.56 11.00
CA GLU A 90 -13.89 2.30 11.62
C GLU A 90 -14.01 1.11 10.65
N ARG A 91 -15.08 1.09 9.84
CA ARG A 91 -15.26 0.04 8.84
C ARG A 91 -14.23 0.15 7.71
N GLY A 92 -13.92 1.35 7.25
CA GLY A 92 -12.87 1.61 6.27
C GLY A 92 -11.51 1.14 6.77
N LYS A 93 -11.15 1.50 8.01
CA LYS A 93 -9.92 1.04 8.68
C LYS A 93 -9.82 -0.49 8.74
N TYR A 94 -10.90 -1.16 9.17
CA TYR A 94 -10.94 -2.62 9.22
C TYR A 94 -10.69 -3.27 7.84
N LEU A 95 -11.37 -2.79 6.79
CA LEU A 95 -11.20 -3.31 5.44
C LEU A 95 -9.81 -3.01 4.88
N ALA A 96 -9.29 -1.82 5.18
CA ALA A 96 -7.96 -1.38 4.77
C ALA A 96 -6.88 -2.26 5.38
N GLN A 97 -6.99 -2.58 6.67
CA GLN A 97 -6.03 -3.45 7.35
C GLN A 97 -5.97 -4.82 6.67
N ARG A 98 -7.12 -5.46 6.44
CA ARG A 98 -7.17 -6.77 5.75
C ARG A 98 -6.55 -6.72 4.36
N ASN A 99 -6.80 -5.65 3.61
CA ASN A 99 -6.24 -5.48 2.28
C ASN A 99 -4.74 -5.12 2.31
N ALA A 100 -4.26 -4.45 3.36
CA ALA A 100 -2.84 -4.20 3.58
C ALA A 100 -2.11 -5.50 4.00
N ASP A 101 -2.72 -6.33 4.83
CA ASP A 101 -2.18 -7.64 5.23
C ASP A 101 -1.97 -8.56 4.02
N PHE A 102 -2.86 -8.46 3.01
CA PHE A 102 -2.66 -9.15 1.73
C PHE A 102 -1.38 -8.68 1.01
N LEU A 103 -1.09 -7.38 1.01
CA LEU A 103 0.14 -6.84 0.43
C LEU A 103 1.38 -7.31 1.20
N VAL A 104 1.31 -7.35 2.53
CA VAL A 104 2.38 -7.90 3.38
C VAL A 104 2.64 -9.36 3.06
N SER A 105 1.57 -10.16 2.92
CA SER A 105 1.67 -11.57 2.52
C SER A 105 2.33 -11.74 1.14
N TYR A 106 2.02 -10.86 0.19
CA TYR A 106 2.70 -10.83 -1.11
C TYR A 106 4.19 -10.49 -0.97
N MET A 107 4.54 -9.46 -0.20
CA MET A 107 5.94 -9.09 0.06
C MET A 107 6.73 -10.24 0.71
N ALA A 108 6.13 -10.92 1.68
CA ALA A 108 6.73 -12.07 2.34
C ALA A 108 6.96 -13.23 1.37
N LYS A 109 6.02 -13.46 0.45
CA LYS A 109 6.19 -14.48 -0.59
C LYS A 109 7.31 -14.10 -1.57
N LEU A 110 7.33 -12.85 -2.02
CA LEU A 110 8.38 -12.32 -2.89
C LEU A 110 9.76 -12.47 -2.25
N SER A 111 9.91 -12.13 -0.97
CA SER A 111 11.16 -12.29 -0.23
C SER A 111 11.64 -13.75 -0.18
N ALA A 112 10.72 -14.68 0.07
CA ALA A 112 11.04 -16.11 0.07
C ALA A 112 11.51 -16.58 -1.32
N GLU A 113 10.81 -16.20 -2.38
CA GLU A 113 11.17 -16.55 -3.76
C GLU A 113 12.55 -16.00 -4.15
N LEU A 114 12.87 -14.76 -3.76
CA LEU A 114 14.19 -14.15 -3.98
C LEU A 114 15.33 -14.88 -3.23
N LYS A 115 15.01 -15.53 -2.11
CA LYS A 115 15.94 -16.39 -1.35
C LYS A 115 15.98 -17.83 -1.86
N GLY A 116 15.21 -18.15 -2.90
CA GLY A 116 15.11 -19.48 -3.50
C GLY A 116 14.09 -20.41 -2.85
N ASP A 117 13.24 -19.91 -1.94
CA ASP A 117 12.14 -20.67 -1.33
C ASP A 117 10.81 -20.39 -2.05
N TYR A 118 10.38 -21.37 -2.84
CA TYR A 118 9.14 -21.33 -3.61
C TYR A 118 7.94 -21.92 -2.88
N GLU A 119 8.10 -22.46 -1.68
CA GLU A 119 7.02 -23.14 -0.94
C GLU A 119 6.44 -22.24 0.15
N THR A 120 7.31 -21.54 0.89
CA THR A 120 6.90 -20.81 2.10
C THR A 120 6.76 -19.30 1.88
N ARG A 121 6.56 -18.56 2.99
CA ARG A 121 6.58 -17.10 3.05
C ARG A 121 7.61 -16.69 4.10
N ASP A 122 8.30 -15.60 3.85
CA ASP A 122 9.28 -15.05 4.78
C ASP A 122 8.59 -14.48 6.03
N GLU A 123 8.65 -15.23 7.14
CA GLU A 123 8.04 -14.85 8.41
C GLU A 123 8.64 -13.56 8.97
N ALA A 124 9.91 -13.25 8.69
CA ALA A 124 10.52 -12.01 9.15
C ALA A 124 9.88 -10.80 8.47
N VAL A 125 9.54 -10.89 7.19
CA VAL A 125 8.83 -9.83 6.46
C VAL A 125 7.40 -9.68 6.98
N ILE A 126 6.71 -10.79 7.27
CA ILE A 126 5.39 -10.75 7.90
C ILE A 126 5.48 -10.02 9.24
N GLN A 127 6.44 -10.38 10.09
CA GLN A 127 6.57 -9.78 11.42
C GLN A 127 6.99 -8.31 11.36
N MET A 128 7.82 -7.93 10.38
CA MET A 128 8.28 -6.56 10.18
C MET A 128 7.15 -5.61 9.79
N PHE A 129 6.22 -6.09 8.95
CA PHE A 129 5.11 -5.27 8.45
C PHE A 129 3.75 -5.62 9.04
N ALA A 130 3.68 -6.60 9.94
CA ALA A 130 2.53 -6.82 10.80
C ALA A 130 2.43 -5.63 11.75
N THR A 131 1.74 -4.59 11.29
CA THR A 131 1.36 -3.42 12.08
C THR A 131 0.90 -3.88 13.47
N HIS A 132 1.53 -3.39 14.53
CA HIS A 132 0.99 -3.52 15.88
C HIS A 132 -0.48 -3.05 15.85
N GLN A 133 -1.36 -3.89 16.44
CA GLN A 133 -2.79 -3.62 16.62
C GLN A 133 -3.07 -2.22 17.17
#